data_AF-A0A4V0XUN0-F1
#
_entry.id   AF-A0A4V0XUN0-F1
#
_cell.length_a   1.000
_cell.length_b   1.000
_cell.length_c   1.000
_cell.angle_alpha   90.00
_cell.angle_beta   90.00
_cell.angle_gamma   90.00
#
_symmetry.space_group_name_H-M   'P 1'
#
loop_
_entity.id
_entity.type
_entity.pdbx_description
1 polymer ?
#
loop_
_entity_poly.entity_id
_entity_poly.type
_entity_poly.pdbx_seq_one_letter_code
_entity_poly.pdbx_strand_id
1 'polypeptide(L)' 'MRNSVIYQEILQEGRLQGRLEAKLEGKLEAKKEIALNLLRMGFSLEQVVQATGLRVEEIPSL' A
#
# COMPACT_ATOMS: atom_id res chain seq x y z
N MET A 1 -20.19 28.06 13.73
CA MET A 1 -19.48 27.49 12.56
C MET A 1 -19.29 25.96 12.59
N ARG A 2 -19.49 25.25 13.73
CA ARG A 2 -19.36 23.78 13.84
C ARG A 2 -20.64 22.95 13.57
N ASN A 3 -21.79 23.60 13.41
CA ASN A 3 -23.10 22.93 13.22
C ASN A 3 -23.59 22.93 11.75
N SER A 4 -22.73 23.31 10.80
CA SER A 4 -23.07 23.20 9.38
C SER A 4 -22.94 21.74 8.97
N VAL A 5 -24.02 21.15 8.45
CA VAL A 5 -24.05 19.78 7.91
C VAL A 5 -22.91 19.59 6.90
N ILE A 6 -22.65 20.63 6.10
CA ILE A 6 -21.56 20.69 5.12
C ILE A 6 -20.18 20.50 5.77
N TYR A 7 -19.94 21.05 6.97
CA TYR A 7 -18.66 20.88 7.66
C TYR A 7 -18.47 19.46 8.18
N GLN A 8 -19.54 18.78 8.60
CA GLN A 8 -19.48 17.39 9.05
C GLN A 8 -19.28 16.43 7.89
N GLU A 9 -19.90 16.69 6.74
CA GLU A 9 -19.70 15.94 5.49
C GLU A 9 -18.25 16.03 5.03
N ILE A 10 -17.67 17.23 4.91
CA ILE A 10 -16.26 17.42 4.51
C ILE A 10 -15.30 16.67 5.46
N LEU A 11 -15.56 16.69 6.77
CA LEU A 11 -14.76 15.99 7.78
C LEU A 11 -14.92 14.47 7.73
N GLN A 12 -16.07 13.96 7.31
CA GLN A 12 -16.29 12.53 7.10
C GLN A 12 -15.63 12.07 5.80
N GLU A 13 -15.79 12.82 4.72
CA GLU A 13 -15.14 12.57 3.43
C GLU A 13 -13.62 12.55 3.57
N GLY A 14 -13.02 13.56 4.20
CA GLY A 14 -11.57 13.60 4.42
C GLY A 14 -11.05 12.43 5.27
N ARG A 15 -11.83 11.97 6.26
CA ARG A 15 -11.46 10.78 7.06
C ARG A 15 -11.61 9.48 6.29
N LEU A 16 -12.64 9.34 5.47
CA LEU A 16 -12.82 8.18 4.60
C LEU A 16 -11.71 8.08 3.57
N GLN A 17 -11.39 9.20 2.92
CA GLN A 17 -10.32 9.30 1.94
C GLN A 17 -8.95 8.96 2.56
N GLY A 18 -8.60 9.58 3.69
CA GLY A 18 -7.33 9.29 4.37
C GLY A 18 -7.20 7.82 4.83
N ARG A 19 -8.31 7.17 5.24
CA ARG A 19 -8.28 5.73 5.59
C ARG A 19 -8.13 4.83 4.37
N LEU A 20 -8.71 5.20 3.23
CA LEU A 20 -8.57 4.45 1.98
C LEU A 20 -7.13 4.55 1.46
N GLU A 21 -6.58 5.76 1.43
CA GLU A 21 -5.18 6.03 1.02
C GLU A 21 -4.20 5.25 1.91
N ALA A 22 -4.30 5.37 3.24
CA ALA A 22 -3.43 4.66 4.16
C ALA A 22 -3.50 3.12 4.03
N LYS A 23 -4.69 2.58 3.74
CA LYS A 23 -4.88 1.13 3.54
C LYS A 23 -4.28 0.64 2.22
N LEU A 24 -4.34 1.46 1.17
CA LEU A 24 -3.74 1.12 -0.12
C LEU A 24 -2.22 1.22 -0.05
N GLU A 25 -1.69 2.30 0.52
CA GLU A 25 -0.25 2.49 0.73
C GLU A 25 0.33 1.37 1.60
N GLY A 26 -0.28 1.08 2.75
CA GLY A 26 0.21 0.02 3.64
C GLY A 26 0.21 -1.37 3.01
N LYS A 27 -0.77 -1.69 2.14
CA LYS A 27 -0.78 -2.96 1.40
C LYS A 27 0.34 -3.04 0.37
N LEU A 28 0.63 -1.94 -0.32
CA LEU A 28 1.69 -1.89 -1.32
C LEU A 28 3.07 -1.97 -0.65
N GLU A 29 3.26 -1.23 0.45
CA GLU A 29 4.48 -1.23 1.26
C GLU A 29 4.78 -2.64 1.78
N ALA A 30 3.78 -3.33 2.35
CA ALA A 30 3.95 -4.68 2.85
C ALA A 30 4.35 -5.68 1.75
N LYS A 31 3.76 -5.57 0.55
CA LYS A 31 4.16 -6.42 -0.59
C LYS A 31 5.60 -6.17 -1.03
N LYS A 32 6.03 -4.90 -1.05
CA LYS A 32 7.42 -4.52 -1.39
C LYS A 32 8.41 -5.01 -0.35
N GLU A 33 8.08 -4.90 0.92
CA GLU A 33 8.92 -5.40 2.02
C GLU A 33 9.08 -6.92 1.95
N ILE A 34 7.98 -7.65 1.71
CA ILE A 34 8.04 -9.10 1.49
C ILE A 34 8.91 -9.43 0.28
N ALA A 35 8.75 -8.72 -0.83
CA ALA A 35 9.56 -8.93 -2.02
C ALA A 35 11.06 -8.76 -1.73
N LEU A 36 11.42 -7.69 -1.02
CA LEU A 36 12.80 -7.38 -0.67
C LEU A 36 13.40 -8.43 0.27
N ASN A 37 12.61 -8.91 1.24
CA ASN A 37 13.03 -9.97 2.16
C ASN A 37 13.28 -11.29 1.42
N LEU A 38 12.42 -11.65 0.47
CA LEU A 38 12.62 -12.84 -0.35
C LEU A 38 13.88 -12.72 -1.22
N LEU A 39 14.14 -11.56 -1.83
CA LEU A 39 15.39 -11.33 -2.58
C LEU A 39 16.62 -11.48 -1.68
N ARG A 40 16.57 -10.92 -0.46
CA ARG A 40 17.65 -11.05 0.54
C ARG A 40 17.88 -12.50 0.98
N MET A 41 16.82 -13.31 0.99
CA MET A 41 16.89 -14.74 1.28
C MET A 41 17.40 -15.57 0.09
N GLY A 42 17.68 -14.95 -1.06
CA GLY A 42 18.26 -15.60 -2.24
C GLY A 42 17.23 -16.21 -3.20
N PHE A 43 15.95 -15.86 -3.08
CA PHE A 43 14.93 -16.27 -4.04
C PHE A 43 15.13 -15.57 -5.39
N SER A 44 14.77 -16.24 -6.48
CA SER A 44 14.80 -15.64 -7.81
C SER A 44 13.68 -14.61 -7.98
N LEU A 45 13.89 -13.66 -8.89
CA LEU A 45 12.91 -12.62 -9.22
C LEU A 45 11.54 -13.21 -9.58
N GLU A 46 11.53 -14.33 -10.31
CA GLU A 46 10.32 -15.05 -10.74
C GLU A 46 9.55 -15.61 -9.55
N GLN A 47 10.24 -16.19 -8.56
CA GLN A 47 9.63 -16.69 -7.33
C GLN A 47 9.03 -15.54 -6.50
N VAL A 48 9.71 -14.39 -6.48
CA VAL A 48 9.22 -13.19 -5.78
C VAL A 48 7.95 -12.64 -6.45
N VAL A 49 7.92 -12.57 -7.78
CA VAL A 49 6.72 -12.20 -8.56
C VAL A 49 5.56 -13.14 -8.23
N GLN A 50 5.80 -14.46 -8.21
CA GLN A 50 4.77 -15.44 -7.88
C GLN A 50 4.26 -15.30 -6.44
N ALA A 51 5.14 -15.06 -5.47
CA ALA A 51 4.77 -14.97 -4.05
C ALA A 51 4.02 -13.68 -3.70
N THR A 52 4.40 -12.55 -4.31
CA THR A 52 3.88 -11.22 -3.97
C THR A 52 2.77 -10.73 -4.91
N GLY A 53 2.69 -11.33 -6.10
CA GLY A 53 1.84 -10.88 -7.19
C GLY A 53 2.19 -9.49 -7.71
N LEU A 54 3.40 -9.00 -7.43
CA LEU A 54 3.95 -7.78 -8.01
C LEU A 54 4.53 -8.08 -9.37
N ARG A 55 4.48 -7.11 -10.30
CA ARG A 55 5.26 -7.18 -11.53
C ARG A 55 6.74 -6.99 -11.22
N VAL A 56 7.58 -7.48 -12.12
CA VAL A 56 9.04 -7.31 -12.02
C VAL A 56 9.44 -5.84 -11.82
N GLU A 57 8.77 -4.93 -12.52
CA GLU A 57 8.96 -3.48 -12.45
C GLU A 57 8.60 -2.88 -11.08
N GLU A 58 7.69 -3.54 -10.34
CA GLU A 58 7.17 -3.10 -9.05
C GLU A 58 7.99 -3.65 -7.88
N ILE A 59 8.87 -4.62 -8.14
CA ILE A 59 9.77 -5.21 -7.14
C ILE A 59 10.93 -4.24 -6.91
N PRO A 60 11.14 -3.75 -5.68
CA PRO A 60 12.30 -2.93 -5.39
C PRO A 60 13.56 -3.78 -5.52
N SER A 61 14.55 -3.29 -6.25
CA SER A 61 15.89 -3.86 -6.27
C SER A 61 16.60 -3.60 -4.94
N LEU A 62 17.49 -4.51 -4.55
CA LEU A 62 18.39 -4.31 -3.40
C LEU A 62 19.41 -3.20 -3.64
#